data_AF-A0A6B1C427-F1
#
_entry.id   AF-A0A6B1C427-F1
#
_cell.length_a   1.000
_cell.length_b   1.000
_cell.length_c   1.000
_cell.angle_alpha   90.00
_cell.angle_beta   90.00
_cell.angle_gamma   90.00
#
_symmetry.space_group_name_H-M   'P 1'
#
loop_
_entity.id
_entity.type
_entity.pdbx_description
1 polymer ?
#
loop_
_entity_poly.entity_id
_entity_poly.type
_entity_poly.pdbx_seq_one_letter_code
_entity_poly.pdbx_strand_id
1 'polypeptide(L)'
;MNLIPLVDENRLVTLINDESTTRLAWGDRAACRDLPDGLEAYYPDDGEVPALAAIVCCLRCPVSEECLAAAMIHEERDGYRNGWWGGLGPEERDDIAHRLRATNPLAETTVPSTDTHTPTDGEGTNQPADHARYLRSLDHTIPFIAGELGCTERTVYRYLAKPAT
;
A
#
# COMPACT_ATOMS: atom_id res chain seq x y z
N MET A 1 1.71 10.38 22.30
CA MET A 1 3.15 10.04 22.25
C MET A 1 3.33 9.13 21.05
N ASN A 2 3.85 9.63 19.94
CA ASN A 2 4.18 8.79 18.80
C ASN A 2 5.39 7.94 19.18
N LEU A 3 5.13 6.70 19.58
CA LEU A 3 6.14 5.64 19.71
C LEU A 3 6.47 5.08 18.33
N ILE A 4 6.66 5.96 17.34
CA ILE A 4 7.09 5.54 16.01
C ILE A 4 8.54 5.06 16.19
N PRO A 5 8.86 3.78 15.92
CA PRO A 5 10.24 3.36 15.86
C PRO A 5 10.95 4.23 14.83
N LEU A 6 12.12 4.79 15.18
CA LEU A 6 12.92 5.55 14.23
C LEU A 6 13.28 4.61 13.08
N VAL A 7 12.56 4.69 11.97
CA VAL A 7 12.78 3.84 10.80
C VAL A 7 14.09 4.25 10.16
N ASP A 8 15.02 3.32 9.99
CA ASP A 8 16.19 3.55 9.15
C ASP A 8 15.75 3.50 7.67
N GLU A 9 15.50 4.68 7.09
CA GLU A 9 15.04 4.80 5.70
C GLU A 9 16.04 4.22 4.69
N ASN A 10 17.36 4.29 4.95
CA ASN A 10 18.34 3.73 4.02
C ASN A 10 18.28 2.20 4.01
N ARG A 11 18.16 1.60 5.19
CA ARG A 11 17.95 0.16 5.31
C ARG A 11 16.61 -0.26 4.72
N LEU A 12 15.56 0.50 4.97
CA LEU A 12 14.23 0.25 4.39
C LEU A 12 14.27 0.27 2.86
N VAL A 13 14.89 1.28 2.23
CA VAL A 13 15.07 1.33 0.77
C VAL A 13 15.86 0.12 0.26
N THR A 14 16.90 -0.29 0.98
CA THR A 14 17.67 -1.49 0.61
C THR A 14 16.79 -2.74 0.61
N LEU A 15 15.94 -2.91 1.63
CA LEU A 15 15.03 -4.05 1.76
C LEU A 15 13.89 -4.03 0.74
N ILE A 16 13.34 -2.85 0.42
CA ILE A 16 12.30 -2.68 -0.61
C ILE A 16 12.80 -3.15 -1.98
N ASN A 17 14.08 -2.88 -2.29
CA ASN A 17 14.69 -3.27 -3.55
C ASN A 17 15.24 -4.72 -3.56
N ASP A 18 15.14 -5.46 -2.45
CA ASP A 18 15.57 -6.85 -2.36
C ASP A 18 14.37 -7.78 -2.64
N GLU A 19 14.43 -8.51 -3.76
CA GLU A 19 13.38 -9.47 -4.15
C GLU A 19 13.14 -10.55 -3.07
N SER A 20 14.15 -10.89 -2.26
CA SER A 20 14.04 -11.90 -1.22
C SER A 20 13.15 -11.47 -0.05
N THR A 21 12.95 -10.16 0.15
CA THR A 21 12.08 -9.60 1.20
C THR A 21 10.63 -10.11 1.07
N THR A 22 10.14 -10.27 -0.16
CA THR A 22 8.78 -10.79 -0.45
C THR A 22 8.63 -12.29 -0.22
N ARG A 23 9.72 -13.05 -0.03
CA ARG A 23 9.67 -14.50 0.23
C ARG A 23 9.35 -14.85 1.68
N LEU A 24 9.18 -13.84 2.54
CA LEU A 24 8.74 -13.96 3.94
C LEU A 24 9.58 -14.89 4.83
N ALA A 25 10.81 -15.25 4.44
CA ALA A 25 11.70 -16.08 5.25
C ALA A 25 12.06 -15.42 6.61
N TRP A 26 11.92 -14.09 6.71
CA TRP A 26 12.07 -13.34 7.95
C TRP A 26 10.92 -13.61 8.94
N GLY A 27 9.75 -14.07 8.47
CA GLY A 27 8.57 -14.32 9.30
C GLY A 27 8.79 -15.35 10.40
N ASP A 28 9.70 -16.31 10.19
CA ASP A 28 10.07 -17.30 11.21
C ASP A 28 10.77 -16.72 12.44
N ARG A 29 11.28 -15.48 12.33
CA ARG A 29 11.92 -14.73 13.42
C ARG A 29 11.01 -13.65 14.00
N ALA A 30 9.77 -13.53 13.53
CA ALA A 30 8.84 -12.50 13.98
C ALA A 30 8.38 -12.76 15.43
N ALA A 31 8.61 -11.80 16.32
CA ALA A 31 8.22 -11.91 17.72
C ALA A 31 6.70 -12.04 17.91
N CYS A 32 5.93 -11.45 16.98
CA CYS A 32 4.47 -11.49 17.02
C CYS A 32 3.88 -12.86 16.64
N ARG A 33 4.67 -13.79 16.10
CA ARG A 33 4.22 -15.17 15.82
C ARG A 33 3.73 -15.88 17.07
N ASP A 34 4.32 -15.57 18.22
CA ASP A 34 4.04 -16.22 19.49
C ASP A 34 3.07 -15.39 20.37
N LEU A 35 2.45 -14.34 19.80
CA LEU A 35 1.50 -13.49 20.52
C LEU A 35 0.18 -14.26 20.78
N PRO A 36 -0.42 -14.17 21.99
CA PRO A 36 -1.64 -14.91 22.32
C PRO A 36 -2.83 -14.67 21.37
N ASP A 37 -3.01 -13.42 20.94
CA ASP A 37 -4.10 -13.01 20.04
C ASP A 37 -3.72 -13.16 18.55
N GLY A 38 -2.51 -13.65 18.28
CA GLY A 38 -2.01 -13.91 16.93
C GLY A 38 -1.91 -12.67 16.04
N LEU A 39 -2.03 -12.88 14.72
CA LEU A 39 -1.94 -11.84 13.70
C LEU A 39 -3.15 -10.90 13.68
N GLU A 40 -4.33 -11.35 14.12
CA GLU A 40 -5.55 -10.53 14.12
C GLU A 40 -5.45 -9.30 15.02
N ALA A 41 -4.60 -9.36 16.05
CA ALA A 41 -4.28 -8.19 16.89
C ALA A 41 -3.74 -6.99 16.09
N TYR A 42 -3.24 -7.20 14.87
CA TYR A 42 -2.70 -6.17 13.99
C TYR A 42 -3.68 -5.68 12.92
N TYR A 43 -4.92 -6.19 12.91
CA TYR A 43 -5.99 -5.80 12.00
C TYR A 43 -7.23 -5.34 12.79
N PRO A 44 -7.14 -4.23 13.54
CA PRO A 44 -8.27 -3.70 14.29
C PRO A 44 -9.34 -3.12 13.34
N ASP A 45 -10.52 -2.84 13.89
CA ASP A 45 -11.61 -2.18 13.17
C ASP A 45 -11.20 -0.77 12.70
N ASP A 46 -11.92 -0.23 11.70
CA ASP A 46 -11.60 1.06 11.08
C ASP A 46 -11.53 2.19 12.12
N GLY A 47 -10.35 2.81 12.24
CA GLY A 47 -10.09 3.91 13.19
C GLY A 47 -9.59 3.47 14.56
N GLU A 48 -9.49 2.16 14.80
CA GLU A 48 -8.87 1.62 16.01
C GLU A 48 -7.37 1.33 15.83
N VAL A 49 -6.65 1.28 16.96
CA VAL A 49 -5.24 0.90 17.01
C VAL A 49 -5.09 -0.45 17.69
N PRO A 50 -4.05 -1.25 17.36
CA PRO A 50 -3.77 -2.49 18.03
C PRO A 50 -3.66 -2.31 19.54
N ALA A 51 -3.98 -3.37 20.28
CA ALA A 51 -3.75 -3.40 21.71
C ALA A 51 -2.28 -3.06 22.02
N LEU A 52 -2.04 -2.36 23.14
CA LEU A 52 -0.69 -1.92 23.52
C LEU A 52 0.34 -3.07 23.53
N ALA A 53 -0.09 -4.29 23.88
CA ALA A 53 0.76 -5.48 23.86
C ALA A 53 1.29 -5.81 22.44
N ALA A 54 0.45 -5.67 21.42
CA ALA A 54 0.83 -5.88 20.02
C ALA A 54 1.79 -4.78 19.53
N ILE A 55 1.52 -3.51 19.87
CA ILE A 55 2.42 -2.38 19.56
C ILE A 55 3.80 -2.61 20.18
N VAL A 56 3.85 -2.92 21.48
CA VAL A 56 5.11 -3.19 22.20
C VAL A 56 5.84 -4.42 21.63
N CYS A 57 5.10 -5.44 21.16
CA CYS A 57 5.68 -6.59 20.48
C CYS A 57 6.41 -6.16 19.20
N CYS A 58 5.77 -5.36 18.35
CA CYS A 58 6.40 -4.82 17.12
C CYS A 58 7.64 -3.99 17.41
N LEU A 59 7.62 -3.14 18.44
CA LEU A 59 8.77 -2.31 18.82
C LEU A 59 10.02 -3.11 19.21
N ARG A 60 9.85 -4.36 19.63
CA ARG A 60 10.95 -5.25 20.04
C ARG A 60 11.20 -6.38 19.04
N CYS A 61 10.45 -6.40 17.93
CA CYS A 61 10.53 -7.45 16.93
C CYS A 61 11.84 -7.30 16.13
N PRO A 62 12.68 -8.34 16.01
CA PRO A 62 13.98 -8.25 15.34
C PRO A 62 13.88 -8.17 13.81
N VAL A 63 12.67 -8.22 13.26
CA VAL A 63 12.38 -8.21 11.81
C VAL A 63 11.36 -7.13 11.45
N SER A 64 11.24 -6.09 12.27
CA SER A 64 10.27 -5.00 12.06
C SER A 64 10.48 -4.28 10.72
N GLU A 65 11.73 -4.07 10.31
CA GLU A 65 12.05 -3.41 9.04
C GLU A 65 11.81 -4.32 7.84
N GLU A 66 12.14 -5.61 7.90
CA GLU A 66 11.78 -6.58 6.86
C GLU A 66 10.25 -6.69 6.71
N CYS A 67 9.53 -6.68 7.83
CA CYS A 67 8.07 -6.67 7.87
C CYS A 67 7.48 -5.41 7.24
N LEU A 68 8.03 -4.24 7.58
CA LEU A 68 7.64 -2.95 6.98
C LEU A 68 7.92 -2.92 5.48
N ALA A 69 9.12 -3.34 5.06
CA ALA A 69 9.52 -3.38 3.65
C ALA A 69 8.60 -4.30 2.84
N ALA A 70 8.32 -5.50 3.34
CA ALA A 70 7.40 -6.43 2.69
C ALA A 70 6.01 -5.81 2.51
N ALA A 71 5.47 -5.17 3.55
CA ALA A 71 4.18 -4.48 3.47
C ALA A 71 4.19 -3.39 2.39
N MET A 72 5.23 -2.56 2.33
CA MET A 72 5.34 -1.50 1.32
C MET A 72 5.50 -2.04 -0.10
N ILE A 73 6.23 -3.14 -0.31
CA ILE A 73 6.33 -3.81 -1.61
C ILE A 73 4.94 -4.33 -2.04
N HIS A 74 4.21 -4.97 -1.12
CA HIS A 74 2.85 -5.44 -1.39
C HIS A 74 1.89 -4.29 -1.68
N GLU A 75 1.97 -3.19 -0.92
CA GLU A 75 1.15 -2.00 -1.14
C GLU A 75 1.38 -1.35 -2.51
N GLU A 76 2.63 -1.30 -2.96
CA GLU A 76 2.97 -0.78 -4.28
C GLU A 76 2.45 -1.69 -5.40
N ARG A 77 2.56 -3.01 -5.25
CA ARG A 77 2.10 -4.00 -6.24
C ARG A 77 0.59 -4.13 -6.29
N ASP A 78 -0.05 -4.24 -5.14
CA ASP A 78 -1.45 -4.62 -4.99
C ASP A 78 -2.36 -3.40 -4.75
N GLY A 79 -1.78 -2.23 -4.49
CA GLY A 79 -2.51 -0.97 -4.29
C GLY A 79 -3.36 -0.95 -3.01
N TYR A 80 -3.10 -1.84 -2.05
CA TYR A 80 -3.84 -1.90 -0.79
C TYR A 80 -2.94 -1.80 0.44
N ARG A 81 -3.31 -0.88 1.34
CA ARG A 81 -2.64 -0.61 2.62
C ARG A 81 -3.62 -0.82 3.77
N ASN A 82 -3.44 -1.89 4.54
CA ASN A 82 -4.23 -2.21 5.72
C ASN A 82 -3.35 -2.81 6.83
N GLY A 83 -3.95 -2.89 8.02
CA GLY A 83 -3.31 -3.48 9.19
C GLY A 83 -2.04 -2.76 9.63
N TRP A 84 -1.42 -3.32 10.65
CA TRP A 84 -0.21 -2.81 11.27
C TRP A 84 0.97 -3.71 10.94
N TRP A 85 2.00 -3.12 10.32
CA TRP A 85 3.17 -3.82 9.82
C TRP A 85 4.42 -3.10 10.28
N GLY A 86 5.42 -3.86 10.77
CA GLY A 86 6.66 -3.27 11.28
C GLY A 86 6.48 -2.27 12.41
N GLY A 87 5.33 -2.31 13.11
CA GLY A 87 4.96 -1.34 14.14
C GLY A 87 4.29 -0.06 13.64
N LEU A 88 3.92 0.01 12.36
CA LEU A 88 3.31 1.18 11.73
C LEU A 88 1.94 0.84 11.14
N GLY A 89 0.98 1.74 11.33
CA GLY A 89 -0.33 1.70 10.71
C GLY A 89 -0.34 2.26 9.28
N PRO A 90 -1.51 2.25 8.61
CA PRO A 90 -1.64 2.71 7.23
C PRO A 90 -1.20 4.15 6.98
N GLU A 91 -1.58 5.08 7.84
CA GLU A 91 -1.26 6.51 7.66
C GLU A 91 0.25 6.76 7.76
N GLU A 92 0.90 6.15 8.76
CA GLU A 92 2.35 6.29 8.97
C GLU A 92 3.17 5.71 7.80
N ARG A 93 2.70 4.62 7.19
CA ARG A 93 3.34 4.05 5.99
C ARG A 93 3.09 4.92 4.75
N ASP A 94 1.99 5.66 4.68
CA ASP A 94 1.76 6.66 3.61
C ASP A 94 2.76 7.80 3.70
N ASP A 95 2.98 8.33 4.90
CA ASP A 95 3.96 9.39 5.14
C ASP A 95 5.39 8.96 4.75
N ILE A 96 5.76 7.71 5.07
CA ILE A 96 7.06 7.14 4.66
C ILE A 96 7.12 7.00 3.14
N ALA A 97 6.10 6.39 2.51
CA ALA A 97 6.08 6.22 1.06
C ALA A 97 6.20 7.56 0.32
N HIS A 98 5.50 8.60 0.79
CA HIS A 98 5.58 9.95 0.24
C HIS A 98 7.00 10.54 0.38
N ARG A 99 7.63 10.40 1.56
CA ARG A 99 9.01 10.85 1.80
C ARG A 99 10.03 10.14 0.91
N LEU A 100 9.94 8.82 0.78
CA LEU A 100 10.85 8.04 -0.06
C LEU A 100 10.75 8.45 -1.54
N ARG A 101 9.53 8.73 -2.03
CA ARG A 101 9.32 9.26 -3.39
C ARG A 101 9.89 10.66 -3.56
N ALA A 102 9.64 11.56 -2.61
CA ALA A 102 10.17 12.93 -2.66
C ALA A 102 11.70 12.98 -2.60
N THR A 103 12.33 12.01 -1.93
CA THR A 103 13.80 11.92 -1.78
C THR A 103 14.47 11.28 -3.01
N ASN A 104 13.71 10.66 -3.92
CA ASN A 104 14.19 10.13 -5.20
C ASN A 104 13.54 10.81 -6.42
N PRO A 105 13.84 12.10 -6.70
CA PRO A 105 13.25 12.84 -7.82
C PRO A 105 13.69 12.36 -9.22
N LEU A 106 14.49 11.30 -9.35
CA LEU A 106 14.96 10.75 -10.63
C LEU A 106 14.22 9.48 -11.09
N ALA A 107 13.30 8.93 -10.29
CA ALA A 107 12.50 7.76 -10.69
C ALA A 107 11.29 8.11 -11.59
N GLU A 108 11.04 9.40 -11.84
CA GLU A 108 9.89 9.87 -12.63
C GLU A 108 10.19 10.02 -14.13
N THR A 109 11.30 9.45 -14.65
CA THR A 109 11.61 9.53 -16.08
C THR A 109 12.26 8.24 -16.57
N THR A 110 11.44 7.27 -16.99
CA THR A 110 11.58 6.51 -18.27
C THR A 110 10.75 5.22 -18.23
N VAL A 111 9.57 5.25 -18.83
CA VAL A 111 9.09 4.11 -19.63
C VAL A 111 9.03 4.61 -21.07
N PRO A 112 9.72 3.99 -22.03
CA PRO A 112 9.50 4.27 -23.44
C PRO A 112 8.13 3.69 -23.82
N SER A 113 7.10 4.54 -23.76
CA SER A 113 5.81 4.28 -24.36
C SER A 113 6.03 4.10 -25.86
N THR A 114 5.84 2.87 -26.35
CA THR A 114 5.81 2.63 -27.79
C THR A 114 4.53 3.25 -28.33
N ASP A 115 4.70 4.08 -29.35
CA ASP A 115 3.67 4.84 -30.04
C ASP A 115 2.41 4.02 -30.37
N THR A 116 1.26 4.49 -29.92
CA THR A 116 0.08 4.49 -30.78
C THR A 116 -0.65 5.82 -30.59
N HIS A 117 -0.42 6.70 -31.55
CA HIS A 117 -1.06 7.98 -31.73
C HIS A 117 -2.58 7.80 -31.92
N THR A 118 -3.40 8.51 -31.14
CA THR A 118 -4.66 9.07 -31.66
C THR A 118 -4.80 10.49 -31.10
N PRO A 119 -4.94 11.51 -31.97
CA PRO A 119 -5.14 12.89 -31.55
C PRO A 119 -6.64 13.16 -31.41
N THR A 120 -7.08 13.70 -30.27
CA THR A 120 -8.28 14.54 -30.23
C THR A 120 -8.18 15.53 -29.09
N ASP A 121 -8.09 16.79 -29.47
CA ASP A 121 -8.33 17.96 -28.63
C ASP A 121 -9.72 17.84 -27.97
N GLY A 122 -9.80 18.04 -26.65
CA GLY A 122 -11.06 17.94 -25.92
C GLY A 122 -10.90 18.04 -24.41
N GLU A 123 -10.94 19.27 -23.92
CA GLU A 123 -11.14 19.67 -22.54
C GLU A 123 -12.31 18.90 -21.89
N GLY A 124 -12.03 17.98 -20.95
CA GLY A 124 -13.05 17.21 -20.25
C GLY A 124 -12.46 16.21 -19.26
N THR A 125 -12.82 16.32 -17.99
CA THR A 125 -12.33 15.58 -16.83
C THR A 125 -12.47 14.05 -16.96
N ASN A 126 -11.42 13.34 -17.36
CA ASN A 126 -11.36 11.87 -17.29
C ASN A 126 -10.55 11.43 -16.05
N GLN A 127 -11.07 11.70 -14.85
CA GLN A 127 -10.50 11.09 -13.65
C GLN A 127 -10.88 9.60 -13.65
N PRO A 128 -9.97 8.66 -13.35
CA PRO A 128 -10.25 7.21 -13.33
C PRO A 128 -11.48 6.81 -12.53
N ALA A 129 -11.87 7.63 -11.55
CA ALA A 129 -13.09 7.44 -10.77
C ALA A 129 -14.38 7.64 -11.58
N ASP A 130 -14.40 8.61 -12.49
CA ASP A 130 -15.56 8.87 -13.35
C ASP A 130 -15.74 7.75 -14.35
N HIS A 131 -14.63 7.24 -14.89
CA HIS A 131 -14.64 6.09 -15.79
C HIS A 131 -15.13 4.82 -15.07
N ALA A 132 -14.69 4.59 -13.83
CA ALA A 132 -15.20 3.48 -13.01
C ALA A 132 -16.71 3.58 -12.75
N ARG A 133 -17.22 4.78 -12.42
CA ARG A 133 -18.66 5.02 -12.22
C ARG A 133 -19.45 4.82 -13.50
N TYR A 134 -18.92 5.27 -14.64
CA TYR A 134 -19.54 5.07 -15.95
C TYR A 134 -19.65 3.58 -16.29
N LEU A 135 -18.56 2.82 -16.21
CA LEU A 135 -18.58 1.38 -16.48
C LEU A 135 -19.51 0.64 -15.51
N ARG A 136 -19.57 1.08 -14.24
CA ARG A 136 -20.51 0.52 -13.27
C ARG A 136 -21.97 0.82 -13.63
N SER A 137 -22.27 2.00 -14.19
CA SER A 137 -23.61 2.36 -14.68
C SER A 137 -24.06 1.55 -15.91
N LEU A 138 -23.11 0.92 -16.62
CA LEU A 138 -23.35 -0.04 -17.70
C LEU A 138 -23.46 -1.50 -17.19
N ASP A 139 -23.62 -1.70 -15.88
CA ASP A 139 -23.71 -3.01 -15.21
C ASP A 139 -22.47 -3.91 -15.34
N HIS A 140 -21.30 -3.37 -15.71
CA HIS A 140 -20.07 -4.13 -15.67
C HIS A 140 -19.70 -4.57 -14.24
N THR A 141 -19.10 -5.76 -14.14
CA THR A 141 -18.65 -6.32 -12.87
C THR A 141 -17.39 -5.62 -12.38
N ILE A 142 -17.17 -5.60 -11.06
CA ILE A 142 -15.97 -5.00 -10.47
C ILE A 142 -14.66 -5.59 -11.04
N PRO A 143 -14.52 -6.92 -11.24
CA PRO A 143 -13.34 -7.49 -11.88
C PRO A 143 -13.11 -6.98 -13.31
N PHE A 144 -14.18 -6.81 -14.09
CA PHE A 144 -14.07 -6.27 -15.45
C PHE A 144 -13.58 -4.82 -15.41
N ILE A 145 -14.18 -3.98 -14.55
CA ILE A 145 -13.80 -2.57 -14.42
C ILE A 145 -12.34 -2.45 -13.94
N ALA A 146 -11.91 -3.32 -13.03
CA ALA A 146 -10.54 -3.38 -12.56
C ALA A 146 -9.57 -3.69 -13.72
N GLY A 147 -9.90 -4.68 -14.55
CA GLY A 147 -9.13 -5.01 -15.75
C GLY A 147 -9.10 -3.88 -16.77
N GLU A 148 -10.24 -3.25 -17.05
CA GLU A 148 -10.37 -2.15 -18.01
C GLU A 148 -9.59 -0.90 -17.58
N LEU A 149 -9.56 -0.60 -16.28
CA LEU A 149 -8.85 0.55 -15.73
C LEU A 149 -7.40 0.26 -15.36
N GLY A 150 -6.93 -0.99 -15.50
CA GLY A 150 -5.59 -1.40 -15.09
C GLY A 150 -5.33 -1.22 -13.59
N CYS A 151 -6.34 -1.47 -12.74
CA CYS A 151 -6.25 -1.32 -11.30
C CYS A 151 -6.84 -2.53 -10.55
N THR A 152 -6.79 -2.53 -9.21
CA THR A 152 -7.37 -3.60 -8.39
C THR A 152 -8.87 -3.40 -8.15
N GLU A 153 -9.61 -4.49 -7.89
CA GLU A 153 -11.05 -4.42 -7.55
C GLU A 153 -11.34 -3.48 -6.38
N ARG A 154 -10.45 -3.45 -5.38
CA ARG A 154 -10.55 -2.49 -4.27
C ARG A 154 -10.43 -1.03 -4.72
N THR A 155 -9.54 -0.75 -5.66
CA THR A 155 -9.41 0.60 -6.22
C THR A 155 -10.70 1.03 -6.92
N VAL A 156 -11.36 0.11 -7.61
CA VAL A 156 -12.70 0.33 -8.17
C VAL A 156 -13.72 0.60 -7.06
N TYR A 157 -13.78 -0.19 -5.98
CA TYR A 157 -14.67 0.09 -4.85
C TYR A 157 -14.44 1.50 -4.26
N ARG A 158 -13.19 1.95 -4.14
CA ARG A 158 -12.84 3.31 -3.67
C ARG A 158 -13.31 4.39 -4.64
N TYR A 159 -13.19 4.17 -5.95
CA TYR A 159 -13.69 5.08 -6.97
C TYR A 159 -15.21 5.24 -6.91
N LEU A 160 -15.93 4.13 -6.72
CA LEU A 160 -17.38 4.13 -6.60
C LEU A 160 -17.87 4.76 -5.28
N ALA A 161 -17.08 4.70 -4.21
CA ALA A 161 -17.42 5.27 -2.90
C ALA A 161 -17.29 6.80 -2.83
N LYS A 162 -16.51 7.44 -3.70
CA LYS A 162 -16.39 8.91 -3.74
C LYS A 162 -17.64 9.52 -4.40
N PRO A 163 -18.23 10.60 -3.87
CA PRO A 163 -19.27 11.34 -4.57
C PRO A 163 -18.72 11.98 -5.86
N ALA A 164 -19.53 12.03 -6.91
CA ALA A 164 -19.21 12.83 -8.10
C ALA A 164 -19.18 14.32 -7.69
N THR A 165 -18.13 15.04 -8.12
CA THR A 165 -17.98 16.48 -7.83
C THR A 165 -18.83 17.31 -8.77
#